data_AF-A0A4Q6BYY2-F1
#
_entry.id   AF-A0A4Q6BYY2-F1
#
_cell.length_a   1.000
_cell.length_b   1.000
_cell.length_c   1.000
_cell.angle_alpha   90.00
_cell.angle_beta   90.00
_cell.angle_gamma   90.00
#
_symmetry.space_group_name_H-M   'P 1'
#
loop_
_entity.id
_entity.type
_entity.pdbx_description
1 polymer ?
#
loop_
_entity_poly.entity_id
_entity_poly.type
_entity_poly.pdbx_seq_one_letter_code
_entity_poly.pdbx_strand_id
1 'polypeptide(L)'
;SAWVGEVHLASLDGGLKLGNNARGEIMRYDNFTLDAEFNPQAIKGRLGTGFKGDGYVDATIATGWDDFSPLKGDIYFNNSRLFWLELFSPDLVRPTGDLRGHVGLAGTRGTPALSGDAQLRQFKGELPSLGITLTDGSVDLVAQADGSATIAGTLKSVSSTGGTANGGSLAVDGTLDWKVQGAPLQFNVRGKDFLVADTTDLRAVASPDLQVRFADNTIQVRGQVLVPSASIDVEKLDDGVSVSEDVVVLDPVDPERAAGSRLDLDLAITVGDAVLLKGYGLDGSLAGSLRVRSRPGREMVATGRLDVDGRYAAYGQKLQITRGELTWSNNVVSDPRINIRAEREVVSAGVTAGIDVTGRAGNPKATIWSNPAMDESSALAYLVLGRSLNTASVDETQKINAASSALNAGAGLLASQLGAKIGLDDAGVLESRTLGGSVFGVGKYLSPKLYVSYGVS
;
A
#
# COMPACT_ATOMS: atom_id res chain seq x y z
N SER A 1 59.57 4.80 -3.27
CA SER A 1 59.38 5.01 -1.83
C SER A 1 58.13 4.26 -1.43
N ALA A 2 58.22 3.50 -0.34
CA ALA A 2 57.16 2.61 0.07
C ALA A 2 56.53 3.24 1.32
N TRP A 3 55.27 3.67 1.22
CA TRP A 3 54.62 4.47 2.26
C TRP A 3 54.29 3.58 3.47
N VAL A 4 54.66 4.05 4.66
CA VAL A 4 54.29 3.48 5.95
C VAL A 4 53.64 4.59 6.76
N GLY A 5 52.53 4.30 7.41
CA GLY A 5 51.82 5.29 8.19
C GLY A 5 50.77 4.71 9.11
N GLU A 6 50.35 5.54 10.03
CA GLU A 6 49.26 5.29 10.96
C GLU A 6 48.27 6.46 10.87
N VAL A 7 46.98 6.15 10.93
CA VAL A 7 45.89 7.12 10.97
C VAL A 7 45.05 6.81 12.19
N HIS A 8 44.87 7.81 13.04
CA HIS A 8 43.93 7.78 14.14
C HIS A 8 42.91 8.90 13.96
N LEU A 9 41.64 8.54 13.88
CA LEU A 9 40.51 9.47 13.83
C LEU A 9 39.57 9.13 14.97
N ALA A 10 39.24 10.12 15.80
CA ALA A 10 38.32 9.94 16.92
C ALA A 10 37.33 11.10 17.01
N SER A 11 36.10 10.77 17.40
CA SER A 11 35.02 11.73 17.62
C SER A 11 34.20 11.31 18.82
N LEU A 12 34.10 12.18 19.83
CA LEU A 12 33.35 11.88 21.06
C LEU A 12 31.86 11.65 20.78
N ASP A 13 31.26 12.47 19.93
CA ASP A 13 29.94 12.23 19.38
C ASP A 13 29.74 12.88 18.01
N GLY A 14 28.61 12.57 17.39
CA GLY A 14 28.16 13.17 16.14
C GLY A 14 26.84 12.57 15.70
N GLY A 15 26.42 12.88 14.47
CA GLY A 15 25.19 12.34 13.93
C GLY A 15 24.89 12.80 12.51
N LEU A 16 23.95 12.10 11.87
CA LEU A 16 23.40 12.42 10.57
C LEU A 16 21.94 12.85 10.73
N LYS A 17 21.59 13.98 10.12
CA LYS A 17 20.24 14.53 10.15
C LYS A 17 19.73 14.79 8.74
N LEU A 18 18.49 14.38 8.46
CA LEU A 18 17.74 14.72 7.26
C LEU A 18 16.81 15.91 7.55
N GLY A 19 17.06 17.05 6.92
CA GLY A 19 16.23 18.26 7.07
C GLY A 19 16.41 19.02 8.39
N ASN A 20 15.58 20.05 8.60
CA ASN A 20 15.80 21.04 9.68
C ASN A 20 15.19 20.65 11.04
N ASN A 21 14.39 19.59 11.16
CA ASN A 21 13.62 19.28 12.38
C ASN A 21 14.25 18.13 13.18
N ALA A 22 14.11 18.12 14.51
CA ALA A 22 14.68 17.07 15.39
C ALA A 22 14.17 15.64 15.11
N ARG A 23 13.02 15.49 14.43
CA ARG A 23 12.53 14.21 13.89
C ARG A 23 13.38 13.64 12.75
N GLY A 24 14.37 14.39 12.27
CA GLY A 24 15.23 14.00 11.15
C GLY A 24 16.58 13.42 11.55
N GLU A 25 16.92 13.25 12.84
CA GLU A 25 18.18 12.61 13.24
C GLU A 25 18.12 11.10 12.93
N ILE A 26 18.62 10.70 11.76
CA ILE A 26 18.64 9.30 11.28
C ILE A 26 19.56 8.45 12.15
N MET A 27 20.68 9.03 12.59
CA MET A 27 21.71 8.33 13.34
C MET A 27 22.43 9.32 14.25
N ARG A 28 22.64 8.94 15.51
CA ARG A 28 23.60 9.59 16.41
C ARG A 28 24.60 8.57 16.87
N TYR A 29 25.85 8.96 16.93
CA TYR A 29 26.92 8.10 17.42
C TYR A 29 27.67 8.76 18.58
N ASP A 30 28.39 7.95 19.35
CA ASP A 30 29.34 8.36 20.36
C ASP A 30 30.56 7.43 20.35
N ASN A 31 31.67 7.90 20.92
CA ASN A 31 32.91 7.11 21.04
C ASN A 31 33.37 6.51 19.70
N PHE A 32 33.28 7.30 18.62
CA PHE A 32 33.76 6.87 17.32
C PHE A 32 35.29 6.85 17.32
N THR A 33 35.88 5.75 16.89
CA THR A 33 37.31 5.59 16.63
C THR A 33 37.52 4.86 15.31
N LEU A 34 38.50 5.32 14.54
CA LEU A 34 39.02 4.64 13.36
C LEU A 34 40.54 4.67 13.45
N ASP A 35 41.12 3.49 13.64
CA ASP A 35 42.55 3.25 13.69
C ASP A 35 42.94 2.49 12.42
N ALA A 36 43.92 2.99 11.68
CA ALA A 36 44.44 2.31 10.50
C ALA A 36 45.96 2.36 10.46
N GLU A 37 46.57 1.18 10.32
CA GLU A 37 48.00 1.00 10.08
C GLU A 37 48.20 0.53 8.64
N PHE A 38 49.13 1.12 7.92
CA PHE A 38 49.46 0.67 6.58
C PHE A 38 50.95 0.70 6.30
N ASN A 39 51.37 -0.24 5.46
CA ASN A 39 52.70 -0.33 4.90
C ASN A 39 52.56 -0.76 3.42
N PRO A 40 53.64 -0.91 2.65
CA PRO A 40 53.56 -1.23 1.22
C PRO A 40 52.89 -2.56 0.88
N GLN A 41 52.78 -3.47 1.84
CA GLN A 41 52.23 -4.82 1.66
C GLN A 41 50.88 -5.03 2.34
N ALA A 42 50.57 -4.26 3.38
CA ALA A 42 49.41 -4.51 4.23
C ALA A 42 48.72 -3.23 4.70
N ILE A 43 47.42 -3.34 4.91
CA ILE A 43 46.52 -2.38 5.52
C ILE A 43 45.79 -3.13 6.64
N LYS A 44 45.82 -2.60 7.85
CA LYS A 44 45.01 -3.06 8.98
C LYS A 44 44.17 -1.89 9.46
N GLY A 45 42.88 -2.14 9.69
CA GLY A 45 41.96 -1.14 10.19
C GLY A 45 41.11 -1.70 11.31
N ARG A 46 40.80 -0.85 12.29
CA ARG A 46 39.80 -1.09 13.33
C ARG A 46 38.88 0.12 13.39
N LEU A 47 37.57 -0.12 13.41
CA LEU A 47 36.56 0.89 13.59
C LEU A 47 35.69 0.51 14.78
N GLY A 48 35.47 1.46 15.69
CA GLY A 48 34.56 1.32 16.80
C GLY A 48 33.62 2.52 16.86
N THR A 49 32.35 2.30 17.16
CA THR A 49 31.43 3.38 17.49
C THR A 49 30.28 2.87 18.35
N GLY A 50 29.83 3.69 19.29
CA GLY A 50 28.60 3.49 20.06
C GLY A 50 27.43 4.29 19.49
N PHE A 51 26.22 3.97 19.98
CA PHE A 51 24.98 4.68 19.69
C PHE A 51 24.27 5.17 20.96
N LYS A 52 24.99 5.83 21.86
CA LYS A 52 24.53 6.45 23.11
C LYS A 52 23.70 5.52 23.99
N GLY A 53 24.15 4.27 24.11
CA GLY A 53 23.49 3.21 24.88
C GLY A 53 22.49 2.36 24.07
N ASP A 54 22.21 2.72 22.82
CA ASP A 54 21.32 1.94 21.95
C ASP A 54 22.06 0.94 21.05
N GLY A 55 23.37 0.73 21.25
CA GLY A 55 24.14 -0.25 20.48
C GLY A 55 25.57 0.15 20.17
N TYR A 56 26.21 -0.62 19.28
CA TYR A 56 27.58 -0.42 18.83
C TYR A 56 27.83 -1.02 17.43
N VAL A 57 28.94 -0.59 16.82
CA VAL A 57 29.61 -1.29 15.71
C VAL A 57 31.08 -1.45 16.09
N ASP A 58 31.61 -2.67 15.96
CA ASP A 58 33.04 -2.98 16.08
C ASP A 58 33.43 -3.72 14.80
N ALA A 59 34.39 -3.16 14.06
CA ALA A 59 34.85 -3.72 12.80
C ALA A 59 36.37 -3.82 12.78
N THR A 60 36.86 -4.89 12.17
CA THR A 60 38.27 -5.08 11.86
C THR A 60 38.43 -5.46 10.40
N ILE A 61 39.51 -5.01 9.79
CA ILE A 61 39.88 -5.35 8.42
C ILE A 61 41.39 -5.50 8.32
N ALA A 62 41.83 -6.49 7.54
CA ALA A 62 43.21 -6.73 7.19
C ALA A 62 43.26 -7.11 5.70
N THR A 63 44.01 -6.34 4.92
CA THR A 63 44.21 -6.60 3.49
C THR A 63 45.54 -6.05 2.98
N GLY A 64 45.78 -6.10 1.68
CA GLY A 64 46.90 -5.45 0.99
C GLY A 64 46.39 -4.48 -0.08
N TRP A 65 47.31 -3.90 -0.84
CA TRP A 65 46.96 -2.87 -1.84
C TRP A 65 46.50 -3.44 -3.17
N ASP A 66 46.97 -4.62 -3.56
CA ASP A 66 46.61 -5.24 -4.84
C ASP A 66 45.26 -5.94 -4.77
N ASP A 67 44.59 -6.09 -5.92
CA ASP A 67 43.28 -6.78 -6.02
C ASP A 67 43.33 -8.21 -5.50
N PHE A 68 44.45 -8.92 -5.71
CA PHE A 68 44.63 -10.30 -5.26
C PHE A 68 45.03 -10.42 -3.79
N SER A 69 45.22 -9.30 -3.09
CA SER A 69 45.59 -9.31 -1.69
C SER A 69 44.51 -10.03 -0.87
N PRO A 70 44.89 -10.94 0.04
CA PRO A 70 43.93 -11.56 0.95
C PRO A 70 43.14 -10.49 1.68
N LEU A 71 41.83 -10.67 1.77
CA LEU A 71 40.94 -9.83 2.57
C LEU A 71 40.46 -10.67 3.75
N LYS A 72 40.64 -10.15 4.97
CA LYS A 72 40.06 -10.70 6.18
C LYS A 72 39.45 -9.58 6.99
N GLY A 73 38.26 -9.77 7.52
CA GLY A 73 37.66 -8.80 8.41
C GLY A 73 36.42 -9.35 9.08
N ASP A 74 36.01 -8.67 10.15
CA ASP A 74 34.87 -9.04 10.97
C ASP A 74 34.18 -7.75 11.37
N ILE A 75 32.85 -7.71 11.25
CA ILE A 75 32.01 -6.59 11.68
C ILE A 75 30.97 -7.16 12.64
N TYR A 76 30.99 -6.72 13.88
CA TYR A 76 29.94 -6.97 14.86
C TYR A 76 29.11 -5.72 15.03
N PHE A 77 27.80 -5.88 15.06
CA PHE A 77 26.88 -4.76 15.30
C PHE A 77 25.76 -5.15 16.24
N ASN A 78 25.34 -4.19 17.05
CA ASN A 78 24.11 -4.21 17.81
C ASN A 78 23.45 -2.84 17.68
N ASN A 79 22.14 -2.78 17.46
CA ASN A 79 21.39 -1.54 17.39
C ASN A 79 19.93 -1.74 17.79
N SER A 80 19.49 -0.98 18.79
CA SER A 80 18.11 -0.97 19.31
C SER A 80 17.21 0.09 18.65
N ARG A 81 17.80 1.06 17.94
CA ARG A 81 17.12 2.17 17.26
C ARG A 81 17.31 2.08 15.75
N LEU A 82 16.23 1.80 15.04
CA LEU A 82 16.30 1.42 13.64
C LEU A 82 15.83 2.54 12.71
N PHE A 83 15.96 3.82 13.10
CA PHE A 83 15.50 4.98 12.32
C PHE A 83 16.03 5.02 10.87
N TRP A 84 17.18 4.39 10.61
CA TRP A 84 17.71 4.21 9.26
C TRP A 84 16.79 3.39 8.34
N LEU A 85 15.88 2.56 8.88
CA LEU A 85 14.87 1.83 8.11
C LEU A 85 13.85 2.77 7.44
N GLU A 86 13.63 3.97 7.99
CA GLU A 86 12.73 4.98 7.39
C GLU A 86 13.26 5.46 6.02
N LEU A 87 14.57 5.30 5.75
CA LEU A 87 15.16 5.61 4.44
C LEU A 87 14.74 4.63 3.34
N PHE A 88 14.43 3.38 3.73
CA PHE A 88 14.01 2.33 2.81
C PHE A 88 12.49 2.20 2.73
N SER A 89 11.78 2.68 3.76
CA SER A 89 10.32 2.74 3.82
C SER A 89 9.88 4.06 4.47
N PRO A 90 9.59 5.12 3.67
CA PRO A 90 9.20 6.43 4.17
C PRO A 90 7.86 6.46 4.93
N ASP A 91 7.07 5.39 4.82
CA ASP A 91 5.77 5.24 5.47
C ASP A 91 5.90 4.56 6.84
N LEU A 92 7.03 3.89 7.08
CA LEU A 92 7.39 3.35 8.39
C LEU A 92 7.89 4.46 9.29
N VAL A 93 7.35 4.55 10.50
CA VAL A 93 7.67 5.58 11.47
C VAL A 93 8.04 4.95 12.81
N ARG A 94 9.08 5.51 13.45
CA ARG A 94 9.60 5.06 14.77
C ARG A 94 9.94 3.56 14.82
N PRO A 95 10.70 3.02 13.87
CA PRO A 95 11.14 1.63 13.93
C PRO A 95 12.11 1.41 15.10
N THR A 96 11.79 0.42 15.94
CA THR A 96 12.58 0.01 17.12
C THR A 96 12.69 -1.51 17.16
N GLY A 97 13.71 -2.04 17.83
CA GLY A 97 13.92 -3.47 18.00
C GLY A 97 15.40 -3.79 18.19
N ASP A 98 15.73 -4.95 18.77
CA ASP A 98 17.12 -5.40 18.99
C ASP A 98 17.64 -6.06 17.71
N LEU A 99 18.41 -5.30 16.92
CA LEU A 99 19.13 -5.80 15.77
C LEU A 99 20.57 -6.12 16.17
N ARG A 100 21.00 -7.36 15.96
CA ARG A 100 22.39 -7.79 16.20
C ARG A 100 22.88 -8.66 15.07
N GLY A 101 24.18 -8.65 14.82
CA GLY A 101 24.73 -9.53 13.81
C GLY A 101 26.24 -9.48 13.70
N HIS A 102 26.73 -10.36 12.85
CA HIS A 102 28.13 -10.49 12.46
C HIS A 102 28.23 -10.55 10.94
N VAL A 103 29.23 -9.87 10.38
CA VAL A 103 29.61 -9.99 8.98
C VAL A 103 31.10 -10.33 8.91
N GLY A 104 31.42 -11.47 8.33
CA GLY A 104 32.76 -11.88 7.96
C GLY A 104 33.10 -11.44 6.53
N LEU A 105 34.29 -10.86 6.37
CA LEU A 105 34.92 -10.52 5.10
C LEU A 105 36.06 -11.50 4.85
N ALA A 106 36.05 -12.15 3.69
CA ALA A 106 37.06 -13.10 3.27
C ALA A 106 37.42 -12.92 1.78
N GLY A 107 38.25 -13.81 1.23
CA GLY A 107 38.59 -13.82 -0.20
C GLY A 107 39.74 -12.86 -0.52
N THR A 108 39.58 -12.08 -1.60
CA THR A 108 40.59 -11.09 -2.03
C THR A 108 39.97 -9.71 -2.12
N ARG A 109 40.80 -8.65 -2.14
CA ARG A 109 40.33 -7.28 -2.25
C ARG A 109 39.47 -7.03 -3.51
N GLY A 110 39.85 -7.64 -4.64
CA GLY A 110 39.14 -7.51 -5.92
C GLY A 110 37.91 -8.42 -6.02
N THR A 111 37.86 -9.51 -5.24
CA THR A 111 36.70 -10.41 -5.15
C THR A 111 36.38 -10.74 -3.69
N PRO A 112 35.80 -9.79 -2.94
CA PRO A 112 35.47 -10.00 -1.54
C PRO A 112 34.37 -11.05 -1.41
N ALA A 113 34.54 -11.96 -0.45
CA ALA A 113 33.51 -12.91 -0.04
C ALA A 113 32.89 -12.41 1.27
N LEU A 114 31.57 -12.23 1.28
CA LEU A 114 30.80 -11.79 2.44
C LEU A 114 30.05 -12.98 3.01
N SER A 115 30.08 -13.16 4.32
CA SER A 115 29.27 -14.14 5.06
C SER A 115 28.84 -13.55 6.38
N GLY A 116 27.85 -14.14 7.04
CA GLY A 116 27.46 -13.68 8.37
C GLY A 116 26.02 -14.01 8.72
N ASP A 117 25.58 -13.43 9.82
CA ASP A 117 24.22 -13.56 10.30
C ASP A 117 23.73 -12.25 10.91
N ALA A 118 22.41 -12.05 10.83
CA ALA A 118 21.76 -10.94 11.50
C ALA A 118 20.44 -11.41 12.10
N GLN A 119 20.14 -10.95 13.30
CA GLN A 119 18.91 -11.20 14.00
C GLN A 119 18.27 -9.89 14.43
N LEU A 120 17.01 -9.71 14.07
CA LEU A 120 16.15 -8.66 14.59
C LEU A 120 15.12 -9.31 15.51
N ARG A 121 14.95 -8.76 16.71
CA ARG A 121 13.98 -9.21 17.71
C ARG A 121 13.17 -8.04 18.23
N GLN A 122 11.95 -8.34 18.67
CA GLN A 122 11.03 -7.37 19.28
C GLN A 122 10.80 -6.13 18.40
N PHE A 123 10.83 -6.31 17.08
CA PHE A 123 10.64 -5.21 16.15
C PHE A 123 9.25 -4.62 16.31
N LYS A 124 9.21 -3.28 16.35
CA LYS A 124 7.99 -2.48 16.37
C LYS A 124 8.17 -1.30 15.43
N GLY A 125 7.08 -0.89 14.81
CA GLY A 125 7.03 0.31 13.99
C GLY A 125 5.59 0.68 13.68
N GLU A 126 5.36 1.88 13.18
CA GLU A 126 4.03 2.36 12.83
C GLU A 126 3.95 2.62 11.33
N LEU A 127 2.78 2.35 10.75
CA LEU A 127 2.42 2.71 9.38
C LEU A 127 1.20 3.63 9.46
N PRO A 128 1.39 4.94 9.70
CA PRO A 128 0.29 5.86 9.98
C PRO A 128 -0.71 5.98 8.83
N SER A 129 -0.25 5.88 7.58
CA SER A 129 -1.10 5.88 6.38
C SER A 129 -2.07 4.71 6.34
N LEU A 130 -1.72 3.59 6.99
CA LEU A 130 -2.56 2.40 7.09
C LEU A 130 -3.26 2.30 8.45
N GLY A 131 -2.98 3.21 9.39
CA GLY A 131 -3.54 3.17 10.75
C GLY A 131 -3.15 1.91 11.55
N ILE A 132 -2.04 1.26 11.21
CA ILE A 132 -1.57 0.04 11.87
C ILE A 132 -0.20 0.22 12.55
N THR A 133 -0.03 -0.51 13.64
CA THR A 133 1.24 -0.68 14.35
C THR A 133 1.73 -2.11 14.16
N LEU A 134 2.96 -2.24 13.68
CA LEU A 134 3.68 -3.50 13.56
C LEU A 134 4.29 -3.86 14.92
N THR A 135 4.10 -5.10 15.36
CA THR A 135 4.55 -5.57 16.68
C THR A 135 5.05 -7.01 16.62
N ASP A 136 5.76 -7.43 17.67
CA ASP A 136 6.32 -8.78 17.81
C ASP A 136 7.13 -9.24 16.58
N GLY A 137 7.79 -8.29 15.92
CA GLY A 137 8.56 -8.59 14.72
C GLY A 137 9.86 -9.31 15.05
N SER A 138 10.17 -10.33 14.27
CA SER A 138 11.44 -11.05 14.34
C SER A 138 11.93 -11.40 12.95
N VAL A 139 13.23 -11.25 12.71
CA VAL A 139 13.87 -11.61 11.43
C VAL A 139 15.19 -12.29 11.74
N ASP A 140 15.50 -13.34 11.01
CA ASP A 140 16.79 -14.01 10.94
C ASP A 140 17.28 -13.95 9.50
N LEU A 141 18.54 -13.58 9.32
CA LEU A 141 19.23 -13.59 8.05
C LEU A 141 20.52 -14.38 8.22
N VAL A 142 20.81 -15.27 7.27
CA VAL A 142 22.07 -16.02 7.21
C VAL A 142 22.64 -15.88 5.80
N ALA A 143 23.86 -15.40 5.72
CA ALA A 143 24.60 -15.13 4.50
C ALA A 143 25.84 -16.03 4.41
N GLN A 144 26.07 -16.63 3.25
CA GLN A 144 27.21 -17.50 2.99
C GLN A 144 28.21 -16.83 2.04
N ALA A 145 29.49 -17.20 2.20
CA ALA A 145 30.60 -16.69 1.40
C ALA A 145 30.46 -17.00 -0.11
N ASP A 146 29.62 -17.97 -0.46
CA ASP A 146 29.31 -18.31 -1.85
C ASP A 146 28.42 -17.26 -2.53
N GLY A 147 27.80 -16.34 -1.79
CA GLY A 147 26.92 -15.29 -2.31
C GLY A 147 25.43 -15.52 -2.02
N SER A 148 25.08 -16.69 -1.47
CA SER A 148 23.71 -17.02 -1.10
C SER A 148 23.37 -16.46 0.29
N ALA A 149 22.12 -16.06 0.46
CA ALA A 149 21.56 -15.72 1.76
C ALA A 149 20.12 -16.21 1.88
N THR A 150 19.74 -16.56 3.10
CA THR A 150 18.36 -16.86 3.48
C THR A 150 17.87 -15.81 4.46
N ILE A 151 16.58 -15.50 4.38
CA ILE A 151 15.88 -14.67 5.34
C ILE A 151 14.63 -15.39 5.80
N ALA A 152 14.31 -15.30 7.08
CA ALA A 152 13.05 -15.76 7.64
C ALA A 152 12.61 -14.78 8.72
N GLY A 153 11.33 -14.45 8.76
CA GLY A 153 10.81 -13.52 9.73
C GLY A 153 9.33 -13.66 9.96
N THR A 154 8.88 -13.10 11.07
CA THR A 154 7.48 -13.05 11.48
C THR A 154 7.15 -11.65 11.97
N LEU A 155 5.89 -11.26 11.83
CA LEU A 155 5.39 -9.97 12.27
C LEU A 155 3.93 -10.08 12.65
N LYS A 156 3.48 -9.25 13.59
CA LYS A 156 2.06 -9.03 13.85
C LYS A 156 1.68 -7.60 13.56
N SER A 157 0.41 -7.38 13.30
CA SER A 157 -0.19 -6.06 13.11
C SER A 157 -1.23 -5.83 14.21
N VAL A 158 -1.35 -4.61 14.71
CA VAL A 158 -2.46 -4.18 15.56
C VAL A 158 -2.94 -2.80 15.11
N SER A 159 -4.16 -2.43 15.49
CA SER A 159 -4.67 -1.07 15.23
C SER A 159 -3.83 -0.02 15.98
N SER A 160 -3.48 1.07 15.31
CA SER A 160 -2.83 2.22 15.95
C SER A 160 -3.79 3.04 16.82
N THR A 161 -5.10 2.93 16.62
CA THR A 161 -6.12 3.68 17.38
C THR A 161 -6.57 2.97 18.66
N GLY A 162 -6.09 1.75 18.89
CA GLY A 162 -6.48 0.90 20.02
C GLY A 162 -7.72 0.06 19.71
N GLY A 163 -7.67 -1.22 20.11
CA GLY A 163 -8.75 -2.18 19.90
C GLY A 163 -8.32 -3.59 20.30
N THR A 164 -9.26 -4.42 20.71
CA THR A 164 -9.03 -5.81 21.18
C THR A 164 -8.74 -6.80 20.06
N ALA A 165 -8.78 -6.37 18.80
CA ALA A 165 -8.34 -7.19 17.68
C ALA A 165 -6.81 -7.27 17.71
N ASN A 166 -6.30 -8.30 18.40
CA ASN A 166 -4.95 -8.81 18.16
C ASN A 166 -4.91 -9.18 16.67
N GLY A 167 -4.38 -8.29 15.83
CA GLY A 167 -4.27 -8.60 14.41
C GLY A 167 -3.36 -9.82 14.25
N GLY A 168 -3.59 -10.52 13.15
CA GLY A 168 -2.95 -11.80 12.89
C GLY A 168 -1.47 -11.69 12.58
N SER A 169 -0.91 -12.79 12.12
CA SER A 169 0.53 -12.93 11.88
C SER A 169 0.84 -12.93 10.40
N LEU A 170 1.97 -12.34 10.05
CA LEU A 170 2.63 -12.45 8.76
C LEU A 170 3.96 -13.18 8.96
N ALA A 171 4.29 -14.09 8.07
CA ALA A 171 5.58 -14.75 7.96
C ALA A 171 6.15 -14.45 6.59
N VAL A 172 7.45 -14.16 6.55
CA VAL A 172 8.19 -13.91 5.32
C VAL A 172 9.41 -14.82 5.34
N ASP A 173 9.64 -15.56 4.28
CA ASP A 173 10.86 -16.33 4.08
C ASP A 173 11.37 -16.13 2.66
N GLY A 174 12.68 -16.25 2.44
CA GLY A 174 13.21 -16.03 1.11
C GLY A 174 14.69 -16.28 0.98
N THR A 175 15.14 -16.10 -0.24
CA THR A 175 16.52 -16.34 -0.65
C THR A 175 17.02 -15.20 -1.53
N LEU A 176 18.30 -14.89 -1.40
CA LEU A 176 19.03 -13.94 -2.22
C LEU A 176 20.31 -14.62 -2.73
N ASP A 177 20.65 -14.38 -3.99
CA ASP A 177 21.97 -14.69 -4.54
C ASP A 177 22.51 -13.44 -5.24
N TRP A 178 23.43 -12.73 -4.57
CA TRP A 178 23.96 -11.46 -5.10
C TRP A 178 25.15 -11.64 -6.06
N LYS A 179 25.65 -12.87 -6.27
CA LYS A 179 26.70 -13.13 -7.26
C LYS A 179 26.14 -13.44 -8.65
N VAL A 180 24.87 -13.81 -8.73
CA VAL A 180 24.17 -14.00 -10.01
C VAL A 180 23.77 -12.65 -10.60
N GLN A 181 24.09 -12.43 -11.87
CA GLN A 181 23.67 -11.23 -12.60
C GLN A 181 22.13 -11.19 -12.68
N GLY A 182 21.53 -10.07 -12.27
CA GLY A 182 20.06 -9.96 -12.16
C GLY A 182 19.47 -10.53 -10.86
N ALA A 183 20.34 -11.00 -9.94
CA ALA A 183 20.09 -11.42 -8.56
C ALA A 183 18.60 -11.45 -8.15
N PRO A 184 17.86 -12.53 -8.50
CA PRO A 184 16.43 -12.59 -8.23
C PRO A 184 16.23 -12.73 -6.72
N LEU A 185 15.83 -11.64 -6.09
CA LEU A 185 15.36 -11.68 -4.72
C LEU A 185 13.99 -12.35 -4.74
N GLN A 186 13.83 -13.47 -4.03
CA GLN A 186 12.56 -14.17 -3.95
C GLN A 186 12.13 -14.31 -2.49
N PHE A 187 10.90 -13.87 -2.22
CA PHE A 187 10.24 -14.02 -0.93
C PHE A 187 8.92 -14.77 -1.08
N ASN A 188 8.61 -15.59 -0.10
CA ASN A 188 7.29 -16.12 0.17
C ASN A 188 6.73 -15.34 1.36
N VAL A 189 5.52 -14.82 1.22
CA VAL A 189 4.81 -14.04 2.22
C VAL A 189 3.52 -14.78 2.55
N ARG A 190 3.41 -15.28 3.78
CA ARG A 190 2.26 -16.05 4.27
C ARG A 190 1.68 -15.38 5.49
N GLY A 191 0.40 -15.04 5.46
CA GLY A 191 -0.26 -14.41 6.58
C GLY A 191 -1.58 -15.08 6.91
N LYS A 192 -1.99 -14.94 8.16
CA LYS A 192 -3.29 -15.37 8.66
C LYS A 192 -3.89 -14.23 9.45
N ASP A 193 -5.07 -13.78 9.03
CA ASP A 193 -5.86 -12.73 9.69
C ASP A 193 -5.06 -11.44 9.97
N PHE A 194 -4.10 -11.10 9.10
CA PHE A 194 -3.24 -9.95 9.25
C PHE A 194 -4.02 -8.66 8.97
N LEU A 195 -3.95 -7.68 9.87
CA LEU A 195 -4.60 -6.39 9.72
C LEU A 195 -3.77 -5.54 8.74
N VAL A 196 -4.28 -5.33 7.54
CA VAL A 196 -3.57 -4.61 6.47
C VAL A 196 -3.86 -3.11 6.47
N ALA A 197 -5.02 -2.71 6.99
CA ALA A 197 -5.41 -1.32 7.16
C ALA A 197 -6.44 -1.18 8.29
N ASP A 198 -6.37 -0.10 9.04
CA ASP A 198 -7.37 0.34 10.01
C ASP A 198 -7.45 1.87 10.05
N THR A 199 -8.08 2.39 9.01
CA THR A 199 -8.30 3.82 8.76
C THR A 199 -9.79 4.16 8.93
N THR A 200 -10.15 5.44 8.83
CA THR A 200 -11.55 5.90 8.97
C THR A 200 -12.47 5.48 7.82
N ASP A 201 -11.85 5.06 6.72
CA ASP A 201 -12.38 4.80 5.39
C ASP A 201 -12.24 3.32 5.03
N LEU A 202 -11.17 2.66 5.48
CA LEU A 202 -10.91 1.25 5.25
C LEU A 202 -10.38 0.56 6.50
N ARG A 203 -11.09 -0.47 6.94
CA ARG A 203 -10.54 -1.49 7.84
C ARG A 203 -10.53 -2.82 7.12
N ALA A 204 -9.38 -3.46 6.98
CA ALA A 204 -9.28 -4.72 6.23
C ALA A 204 -8.33 -5.72 6.90
N VAL A 205 -8.77 -6.97 6.94
CA VAL A 205 -8.00 -8.12 7.40
C VAL A 205 -7.77 -9.03 6.19
N ALA A 206 -6.55 -9.52 6.02
CA ALA A 206 -6.17 -10.38 4.91
C ALA A 206 -5.30 -11.57 5.37
N SER A 207 -5.44 -12.68 4.66
CA SER A 207 -4.60 -13.88 4.78
C SER A 207 -3.90 -14.12 3.43
N PRO A 208 -2.75 -13.47 3.18
CA PRO A 208 -1.99 -13.65 1.95
C PRO A 208 -1.21 -14.98 1.91
N ASP A 209 -1.07 -15.53 0.72
CA ASP A 209 -0.08 -16.55 0.37
C ASP A 209 0.52 -16.16 -0.99
N LEU A 210 1.63 -15.43 -0.92
CA LEU A 210 2.21 -14.69 -2.04
C LEU A 210 3.67 -15.07 -2.25
N GLN A 211 4.07 -15.13 -3.51
CA GLN A 211 5.46 -15.10 -3.93
C GLN A 211 5.76 -13.72 -4.51
N VAL A 212 6.79 -13.07 -3.98
CA VAL A 212 7.31 -11.80 -4.44
C VAL A 212 8.70 -12.04 -5.02
N ARG A 213 8.92 -11.63 -6.27
CA ARG A 213 10.22 -11.73 -6.93
C ARG A 213 10.65 -10.36 -7.44
N PHE A 214 11.88 -9.97 -7.17
CA PHE A 214 12.49 -8.78 -7.75
C PHE A 214 13.61 -9.19 -8.69
N ALA A 215 13.44 -8.94 -9.99
CA ALA A 215 14.41 -9.22 -11.03
C ALA A 215 14.29 -8.18 -12.14
N ASP A 216 15.42 -7.76 -12.73
CA ASP A 216 15.45 -6.81 -13.86
C ASP A 216 14.67 -5.50 -13.59
N ASN A 217 14.76 -5.01 -12.35
CA ASN A 217 14.04 -3.83 -11.87
C ASN A 217 12.51 -3.96 -11.97
N THR A 218 11.98 -5.18 -11.99
CA THR A 218 10.55 -5.49 -12.03
C THR A 218 10.17 -6.23 -10.75
N ILE A 219 9.12 -5.77 -10.08
CA ILE A 219 8.52 -6.46 -8.94
C ILE A 219 7.44 -7.37 -9.50
N GLN A 220 7.58 -8.67 -9.26
CA GLN A 220 6.59 -9.66 -9.64
C GLN A 220 5.89 -10.17 -8.38
N VAL A 221 4.56 -10.12 -8.37
CA VAL A 221 3.74 -10.62 -7.26
C VAL A 221 2.76 -11.64 -7.81
N ARG A 222 2.81 -12.85 -7.26
CA ARG A 222 1.97 -13.99 -7.65
C ARG A 222 1.38 -14.65 -6.41
N GLY A 223 0.16 -15.13 -6.48
CA GLY A 223 -0.41 -15.95 -5.41
C GLY A 223 -1.87 -15.65 -5.13
N GLN A 224 -2.28 -15.84 -3.88
CA GLN A 224 -3.66 -15.71 -3.45
C GLN A 224 -3.78 -14.86 -2.18
N VAL A 225 -4.90 -14.15 -2.06
CA VAL A 225 -5.24 -13.35 -0.89
C VAL A 225 -6.68 -13.64 -0.50
N LEU A 226 -6.89 -14.18 0.70
CA LEU A 226 -8.20 -14.26 1.31
C LEU A 226 -8.45 -12.99 2.13
N VAL A 227 -9.57 -12.31 1.89
CA VAL A 227 -10.05 -11.19 2.69
C VAL A 227 -11.21 -11.69 3.55
N PRO A 228 -10.96 -12.23 4.76
CA PRO A 228 -12.02 -12.76 5.60
C PRO A 228 -13.00 -11.67 6.07
N SER A 229 -12.51 -10.46 6.33
CA SER A 229 -13.33 -9.35 6.76
C SER A 229 -12.75 -7.99 6.35
N ALA A 230 -13.66 -7.08 6.05
CA ALA A 230 -13.33 -5.68 5.81
C ALA A 230 -14.55 -4.80 6.07
N SER A 231 -14.32 -3.52 6.35
CA SER A 231 -15.32 -2.47 6.40
C SER A 231 -14.83 -1.33 5.52
N ILE A 232 -15.60 -1.01 4.50
CA ILE A 232 -15.24 -0.05 3.45
C ILE A 232 -16.26 1.09 3.45
N ASP A 233 -15.81 2.31 3.68
CA ASP A 233 -16.60 3.53 3.53
C ASP A 233 -16.26 4.20 2.20
N VAL A 234 -17.05 3.92 1.17
CA VAL A 234 -16.76 4.27 -0.22
C VAL A 234 -16.79 5.79 -0.44
N GLU A 235 -17.60 6.54 0.33
CA GLU A 235 -17.66 8.01 0.22
C GLU A 235 -16.34 8.66 0.65
N LYS A 236 -15.71 8.12 1.70
CA LYS A 236 -14.46 8.70 2.24
C LYS A 236 -13.23 8.33 1.43
N LEU A 237 -13.30 7.26 0.63
CA LEU A 237 -12.23 6.90 -0.30
C LEU A 237 -12.14 7.89 -1.49
N ASP A 238 -13.24 8.55 -1.85
CA ASP A 238 -13.32 9.49 -2.98
C ASP A 238 -12.66 10.86 -2.69
N ASP A 239 -12.51 11.22 -1.40
CA ASP A 239 -11.84 12.45 -0.96
C ASP A 239 -10.30 12.43 -1.17
N GLY A 240 -9.74 11.33 -1.68
CA GLY A 240 -8.38 11.24 -2.20
C GLY A 240 -8.22 12.10 -3.45
N VAL A 241 -7.71 13.32 -3.27
CA VAL A 241 -7.51 14.37 -4.28
C VAL A 241 -7.06 13.80 -5.62
N SER A 242 -7.96 13.78 -6.61
CA SER A 242 -7.58 13.63 -8.02
C SER A 242 -6.68 14.80 -8.38
N VAL A 243 -5.45 14.53 -8.80
CA VAL A 243 -4.62 15.55 -9.45
C VAL A 243 -5.40 16.03 -10.67
N SER A 244 -5.88 17.28 -10.63
CA SER A 244 -6.62 17.85 -11.76
C SER A 244 -5.72 17.85 -13.00
N GLU A 245 -6.28 17.48 -14.15
CA GLU A 245 -5.56 17.42 -15.44
C GLU A 245 -5.13 18.79 -16.01
N ASP A 246 -5.29 19.88 -15.26
CA ASP A 246 -4.88 21.23 -15.69
C ASP A 246 -3.66 21.73 -14.91
N VAL A 247 -2.54 21.04 -15.07
CA VAL A 247 -1.21 21.64 -14.89
C VAL A 247 -0.53 21.68 -16.24
N VAL A 248 -0.71 22.79 -16.96
CA VAL A 248 0.14 23.13 -18.10
C VAL A 248 1.52 23.50 -17.55
N VAL A 249 2.44 22.53 -17.54
CA VAL A 249 3.86 22.77 -17.32
C VAL A 249 4.42 23.39 -18.61
N LEU A 250 4.72 24.70 -18.55
CA LEU A 250 5.46 25.39 -19.61
C LEU A 250 6.97 25.05 -19.49
N ASP A 251 7.38 23.99 -20.18
CA ASP A 251 8.71 23.64 -20.72
C ASP A 251 9.96 23.57 -19.79
N PRO A 252 11.03 22.81 -20.15
CA PRO A 252 11.20 21.87 -21.27
C PRO A 252 11.54 20.42 -20.83
N VAL A 253 10.72 19.49 -21.30
CA VAL A 253 11.06 18.19 -21.92
C VAL A 253 12.48 17.63 -21.68
N ASP A 254 12.62 16.77 -20.67
CA ASP A 254 13.29 15.47 -20.84
C ASP A 254 12.31 14.37 -20.38
N PRO A 255 11.47 13.82 -21.28
CA PRO A 255 10.38 12.91 -20.96
C PRO A 255 10.86 11.46 -20.86
N GLU A 256 12.16 11.21 -20.76
CA GLU A 256 12.74 9.88 -20.62
C GLU A 256 13.22 9.54 -19.20
N ARG A 257 12.34 9.69 -18.20
CA ARG A 257 12.32 8.76 -17.03
C ARG A 257 11.11 8.95 -16.10
N ALA A 258 9.91 9.01 -16.65
CA ALA A 258 8.79 8.43 -15.92
C ALA A 258 8.97 6.91 -15.99
N ALA A 259 9.75 6.33 -15.09
CA ALA A 259 9.79 4.89 -14.92
C ALA A 259 8.43 4.48 -14.33
N GLY A 260 7.42 4.39 -15.20
CA GLY A 260 6.11 3.85 -14.84
C GLY A 260 6.31 2.56 -14.07
N SER A 261 5.59 2.42 -12.96
CA SER A 261 5.67 1.29 -12.04
C SER A 261 5.86 -0.03 -12.79
N ARG A 262 7.03 -0.68 -12.61
CA ARG A 262 7.36 -1.99 -13.20
C ARG A 262 6.80 -3.12 -12.32
N LEU A 263 5.51 -3.02 -12.02
CA LEU A 263 4.78 -4.04 -11.26
C LEU A 263 4.15 -5.04 -12.23
N ASP A 264 4.46 -6.31 -12.03
CA ASP A 264 3.83 -7.44 -12.70
C ASP A 264 3.06 -8.27 -11.67
N LEU A 265 1.74 -8.23 -11.72
CA LEU A 265 0.85 -8.75 -10.69
C LEU A 265 -0.08 -9.82 -11.27
N ASP A 266 -0.27 -10.92 -10.54
CA ASP A 266 -1.26 -11.96 -10.85
C ASP A 266 -1.74 -12.57 -9.52
N LEU A 267 -2.86 -12.05 -9.02
CA LEU A 267 -3.40 -12.38 -7.70
C LEU A 267 -4.79 -12.96 -7.84
N ALA A 268 -5.03 -14.08 -7.17
CA ALA A 268 -6.38 -14.59 -6.89
C ALA A 268 -6.86 -14.02 -5.54
N ILE A 269 -7.86 -13.15 -5.57
CA ILE A 269 -8.46 -12.53 -4.40
C ILE A 269 -9.79 -13.22 -4.12
N THR A 270 -9.96 -13.72 -2.90
CA THR A 270 -11.23 -14.27 -2.42
C THR A 270 -11.76 -13.36 -1.32
N VAL A 271 -12.98 -12.86 -1.51
CA VAL A 271 -13.68 -11.96 -0.59
C VAL A 271 -14.65 -12.80 0.24
N GLY A 272 -14.46 -12.85 1.55
CA GLY A 272 -15.31 -13.58 2.48
C GLY A 272 -16.60 -12.84 2.83
N ASP A 273 -17.47 -13.51 3.58
CA ASP A 273 -18.84 -13.03 3.85
C ASP A 273 -18.92 -11.84 4.81
N ALA A 274 -17.84 -11.53 5.54
CA ALA A 274 -17.77 -10.44 6.51
C ALA A 274 -17.12 -9.17 5.95
N VAL A 275 -17.28 -8.92 4.65
CA VAL A 275 -16.83 -7.70 3.97
C VAL A 275 -18.02 -6.77 3.77
N LEU A 276 -18.01 -5.65 4.50
CA LEU A 276 -19.09 -4.67 4.55
C LEU A 276 -18.73 -3.43 3.73
N LEU A 277 -19.74 -2.86 3.07
CA LEU A 277 -19.63 -1.62 2.31
C LEU A 277 -20.69 -0.65 2.76
N LYS A 278 -20.26 0.61 2.91
CA LYS A 278 -21.12 1.72 3.23
C LYS A 278 -20.75 2.91 2.37
N GLY A 279 -21.73 3.69 1.94
CA GLY A 279 -21.49 4.94 1.23
C GLY A 279 -22.42 5.13 0.03
N TYR A 280 -22.62 6.38 -0.36
CA TYR A 280 -23.55 6.85 -1.39
C TYR A 280 -24.98 6.32 -1.20
N GLY A 281 -25.38 6.10 0.07
CA GLY A 281 -26.65 5.49 0.44
C GLY A 281 -26.65 3.95 0.50
N LEU A 282 -25.58 3.27 0.07
CA LEU A 282 -25.42 1.82 0.24
C LEU A 282 -25.09 1.48 1.70
N ASP A 283 -25.72 0.44 2.21
CA ASP A 283 -25.37 -0.28 3.44
C ASP A 283 -25.51 -1.78 3.13
N GLY A 284 -24.38 -2.45 2.91
CA GLY A 284 -24.36 -3.78 2.32
C GLY A 284 -23.08 -4.58 2.55
N SER A 285 -22.96 -5.69 1.83
CA SER A 285 -21.82 -6.59 1.86
C SER A 285 -21.34 -6.97 0.45
N LEU A 286 -20.09 -7.41 0.36
CA LEU A 286 -19.45 -7.92 -0.85
C LEU A 286 -18.92 -9.32 -0.58
N ALA A 287 -19.12 -10.24 -1.51
CA ALA A 287 -18.52 -11.57 -1.45
C ALA A 287 -18.13 -12.02 -2.85
N GLY A 288 -17.24 -13.01 -2.96
CA GLY A 288 -16.92 -13.64 -4.25
C GLY A 288 -15.44 -13.78 -4.51
N SER A 289 -15.06 -13.82 -5.79
CA SER A 289 -13.67 -14.04 -6.18
C SER A 289 -13.28 -13.26 -7.43
N LEU A 290 -12.06 -12.75 -7.42
CA LEU A 290 -11.51 -11.92 -8.47
C LEU A 290 -10.05 -12.31 -8.71
N ARG A 291 -9.69 -12.59 -9.96
CA ARG A 291 -8.30 -12.67 -10.38
C ARG A 291 -7.88 -11.34 -10.98
N VAL A 292 -6.92 -10.67 -10.35
CA VAL A 292 -6.40 -9.37 -10.78
C VAL A 292 -5.04 -9.57 -11.42
N ARG A 293 -4.81 -8.92 -12.57
CA ARG A 293 -3.57 -9.00 -13.32
C ARG A 293 -3.11 -7.62 -13.75
N SER A 294 -1.85 -7.30 -13.49
CA SER A 294 -1.19 -6.10 -14.00
C SER A 294 0.11 -6.47 -14.70
N ARG A 295 0.45 -5.74 -15.77
CA ARG A 295 1.72 -5.88 -16.47
C ARG A 295 2.32 -4.48 -16.64
N PRO A 296 3.65 -4.33 -16.55
CA PRO A 296 4.29 -3.04 -16.76
C PRO A 296 3.84 -2.38 -18.07
N GLY A 297 3.42 -1.12 -17.99
CA GLY A 297 2.94 -0.34 -19.14
C GLY A 297 1.58 -0.76 -19.70
N ARG A 298 0.77 -1.52 -18.94
CA ARG A 298 -0.61 -1.86 -19.30
C ARG A 298 -1.55 -1.62 -18.13
N GLU A 299 -2.82 -1.35 -18.46
CA GLU A 299 -3.89 -1.26 -17.45
C GLU A 299 -4.04 -2.57 -16.68
N MET A 300 -4.40 -2.44 -15.41
CA MET A 300 -4.76 -3.56 -14.55
C MET A 300 -6.11 -4.13 -14.98
N VAL A 301 -6.15 -5.43 -15.27
CA VAL A 301 -7.35 -6.14 -15.70
C VAL A 301 -7.75 -7.18 -14.67
N ALA A 302 -9.04 -7.53 -14.65
CA ALA A 302 -9.53 -8.57 -13.76
C ALA A 302 -10.44 -9.59 -14.46
N THR A 303 -10.64 -10.73 -13.82
CA THR A 303 -11.59 -11.77 -14.23
C THR A 303 -12.20 -12.38 -12.99
N GLY A 304 -13.53 -12.50 -12.95
CA GLY A 304 -14.22 -13.02 -11.77
C GLY A 304 -15.53 -12.30 -11.54
N ARG A 305 -16.08 -12.48 -10.34
CA ARG A 305 -17.37 -11.93 -9.95
C ARG A 305 -17.38 -11.62 -8.47
N LEU A 306 -17.95 -10.47 -8.14
CA LEU A 306 -18.31 -10.10 -6.79
C LEU A 306 -19.82 -9.89 -6.71
N ASP A 307 -20.42 -10.44 -5.67
CA ASP A 307 -21.83 -10.30 -5.34
C ASP A 307 -21.99 -9.21 -4.28
N VAL A 308 -22.96 -8.33 -4.51
CA VAL A 308 -23.33 -7.24 -3.62
C VAL A 308 -24.71 -7.53 -3.05
N ASP A 309 -24.82 -7.51 -1.73
CA ASP A 309 -26.10 -7.62 -1.02
C ASP A 309 -26.27 -6.41 -0.08
N GLY A 310 -27.49 -6.16 0.36
CA GLY A 310 -27.80 -5.13 1.34
C GLY A 310 -28.92 -4.20 0.91
N ARG A 311 -28.85 -2.96 1.37
CA ARG A 311 -29.88 -1.95 1.17
C ARG A 311 -29.29 -0.69 0.59
N TYR A 312 -30.06 -0.06 -0.28
CA TYR A 312 -29.75 1.23 -0.84
C TYR A 312 -30.77 2.26 -0.38
N ALA A 313 -30.30 3.33 0.25
CA ALA A 313 -31.13 4.43 0.72
C ALA A 313 -30.94 5.67 -0.16
N ALA A 314 -32.00 6.05 -0.87
CA ALA A 314 -32.02 7.28 -1.67
C ALA A 314 -33.38 7.97 -1.56
N TYR A 315 -33.38 9.30 -1.59
CA TYR A 315 -34.59 10.13 -1.51
C TYR A 315 -35.51 9.80 -0.32
N GLY A 316 -34.92 9.35 0.80
CA GLY A 316 -35.65 8.97 2.02
C GLY A 316 -36.29 7.58 1.97
N GLN A 317 -36.06 6.80 0.91
CA GLN A 317 -36.61 5.46 0.72
C GLN A 317 -35.50 4.42 0.82
N LYS A 318 -35.84 3.24 1.35
CA LYS A 318 -34.92 2.09 1.44
C LYS A 318 -35.34 1.06 0.40
N LEU A 319 -34.42 0.73 -0.49
CA LEU A 319 -34.55 -0.33 -1.49
C LEU A 319 -33.70 -1.52 -1.02
N GLN A 320 -34.25 -2.72 -1.07
CA GLN A 320 -33.50 -3.95 -0.84
C GLN A 320 -32.86 -4.39 -2.14
N ILE A 321 -31.56 -4.71 -2.11
CA ILE A 321 -30.88 -5.34 -3.24
C ILE A 321 -31.34 -6.80 -3.30
N THR A 322 -31.93 -7.22 -4.41
CA THR A 322 -32.38 -8.60 -4.65
C THR A 322 -31.50 -9.34 -5.65
N ARG A 323 -30.68 -8.60 -6.40
CA ARG A 323 -29.59 -9.10 -7.24
C ARG A 323 -28.52 -8.03 -7.27
N GLY A 324 -27.28 -8.34 -6.90
CA GLY A 324 -26.18 -7.39 -7.03
C GLY A 324 -24.96 -8.10 -7.57
N GLU A 325 -24.64 -7.88 -8.83
CA GLU A 325 -23.57 -8.62 -9.50
C GLU A 325 -22.61 -7.66 -10.18
N LEU A 326 -21.32 -7.81 -9.85
CA LEU A 326 -20.21 -7.13 -10.50
C LEU A 326 -19.36 -8.21 -11.17
N THR A 327 -19.22 -8.15 -12.49
CA THR A 327 -18.51 -9.19 -13.26
C THR A 327 -17.37 -8.59 -14.08
N TRP A 328 -16.23 -9.26 -14.05
CA TRP A 328 -15.08 -8.98 -14.89
C TRP A 328 -14.80 -10.17 -15.81
N SER A 329 -14.53 -9.88 -17.08
CA SER A 329 -14.23 -10.84 -18.14
C SER A 329 -13.00 -10.36 -18.92
N ASN A 330 -11.88 -10.19 -18.20
CA ASN A 330 -10.62 -9.69 -18.72
C ASN A 330 -10.72 -8.24 -19.26
N ASN A 331 -11.39 -7.38 -18.51
CA ASN A 331 -11.52 -5.94 -18.70
C ASN A 331 -10.83 -5.19 -17.54
N VAL A 332 -10.70 -3.86 -17.68
CA VAL A 332 -10.10 -2.98 -16.67
C VAL A 332 -10.77 -3.18 -15.31
N VAL A 333 -9.96 -3.22 -14.25
CA VAL A 333 -10.42 -3.50 -12.90
C VAL A 333 -11.44 -2.48 -12.39
N SER A 334 -11.32 -1.20 -12.77
CA SER A 334 -12.22 -0.11 -12.39
C SER A 334 -13.55 -0.08 -13.16
N ASP A 335 -13.71 -0.82 -14.26
CA ASP A 335 -14.92 -0.81 -15.10
C ASP A 335 -15.63 -2.19 -15.17
N PRO A 336 -16.16 -2.75 -14.07
CA PRO A 336 -16.92 -4.00 -14.11
C PRO A 336 -18.20 -3.89 -14.95
N ARG A 337 -18.70 -5.04 -15.39
CA ARG A 337 -20.10 -5.15 -15.82
C ARG A 337 -21.00 -5.25 -14.59
N ILE A 338 -21.88 -4.28 -14.44
CA ILE A 338 -22.86 -4.18 -13.38
C ILE A 338 -24.17 -4.86 -13.81
N ASN A 339 -24.78 -5.61 -12.90
CA ASN A 339 -26.15 -6.10 -12.99
C ASN A 339 -26.77 -6.09 -11.58
N ILE A 340 -27.36 -4.96 -11.21
CA ILE A 340 -27.95 -4.73 -9.88
C ILE A 340 -29.46 -4.52 -10.03
N ARG A 341 -30.25 -5.18 -9.19
CA ARG A 341 -31.67 -4.94 -8.98
C ARG A 341 -31.89 -4.56 -7.52
N ALA A 342 -32.56 -3.43 -7.31
CA ALA A 342 -33.03 -3.02 -6.00
C ALA A 342 -34.53 -2.72 -6.07
N GLU A 343 -35.27 -3.12 -5.04
CA GLU A 343 -36.72 -2.99 -5.01
C GLU A 343 -37.26 -2.63 -3.63
N ARG A 344 -38.48 -2.12 -3.61
CA ARG A 344 -39.26 -1.88 -2.40
C ARG A 344 -40.69 -2.34 -2.59
N GLU A 345 -41.29 -2.80 -1.51
CA GLU A 345 -42.71 -3.10 -1.45
C GLU A 345 -43.48 -1.94 -0.78
N VAL A 346 -44.54 -1.48 -1.43
CA VAL A 346 -45.48 -0.49 -0.90
C VAL A 346 -46.74 -1.24 -0.49
N VAL A 347 -46.71 -1.81 0.72
CA VAL A 347 -47.76 -2.69 1.26
C VAL A 347 -49.15 -2.03 1.23
N SER A 348 -49.23 -0.72 1.49
CA SER A 348 -50.50 0.03 1.47
C SER A 348 -51.17 0.09 0.09
N ALA A 349 -50.40 -0.12 -0.98
CA ALA A 349 -50.88 -0.11 -2.36
C ALA A 349 -50.80 -1.49 -3.03
N GLY A 350 -50.17 -2.49 -2.39
CA GLY A 350 -49.90 -3.79 -3.02
C GLY A 350 -49.01 -3.69 -4.25
N VAL A 351 -48.06 -2.74 -4.27
CA VAL A 351 -47.18 -2.46 -5.41
C VAL A 351 -45.72 -2.67 -5.00
N THR A 352 -44.98 -3.46 -5.79
CA THR A 352 -43.52 -3.48 -5.73
C THR A 352 -42.97 -2.56 -6.81
N ALA A 353 -42.09 -1.64 -6.45
CA ALA A 353 -41.37 -0.79 -7.40
C ALA A 353 -39.87 -1.07 -7.28
N GLY A 354 -39.18 -1.13 -8.40
CA GLY A 354 -37.76 -1.42 -8.42
C GLY A 354 -37.01 -0.72 -9.53
N ILE A 355 -35.68 -0.79 -9.42
CA ILE A 355 -34.72 -0.26 -10.38
C ILE A 355 -33.75 -1.38 -10.75
N ASP A 356 -33.50 -1.51 -12.05
CA ASP A 356 -32.44 -2.33 -12.61
C ASP A 356 -31.33 -1.41 -13.12
N VAL A 357 -30.09 -1.65 -12.68
CA VAL A 357 -28.88 -0.97 -13.14
C VAL A 357 -27.99 -1.98 -13.83
N THR A 358 -27.77 -1.80 -15.12
CA THR A 358 -27.02 -2.74 -15.96
C THR A 358 -26.00 -2.02 -16.84
N GLY A 359 -24.97 -2.72 -17.32
CA GLY A 359 -23.99 -2.14 -18.26
C GLY A 359 -22.60 -2.08 -17.65
N ARG A 360 -21.76 -1.17 -18.15
CA ARG A 360 -20.41 -0.92 -17.62
C ARG A 360 -20.46 0.09 -16.48
N ALA A 361 -19.59 -0.02 -15.50
CA ALA A 361 -19.56 0.92 -14.37
C ALA A 361 -19.31 2.36 -14.82
N GLY A 362 -18.47 2.57 -15.85
CA GLY A 362 -18.24 3.89 -16.43
C GLY A 362 -19.40 4.42 -17.30
N ASN A 363 -20.35 3.57 -17.69
CA ASN A 363 -21.54 3.98 -18.46
C ASN A 363 -22.72 3.01 -18.23
N PRO A 364 -23.37 3.06 -17.05
CA PRO A 364 -24.47 2.17 -16.75
C PRO A 364 -25.77 2.70 -17.33
N LYS A 365 -26.74 1.82 -17.39
CA LYS A 365 -28.12 2.08 -17.79
C LYS A 365 -29.03 1.70 -16.64
N ALA A 366 -29.81 2.66 -16.17
CA ALA A 366 -30.86 2.45 -15.19
C ALA A 366 -32.22 2.33 -15.89
N THR A 367 -33.04 1.38 -15.45
CA THR A 367 -34.43 1.20 -15.90
C THR A 367 -35.32 0.93 -14.71
N ILE A 368 -36.48 1.59 -14.65
CA ILE A 368 -37.42 1.44 -13.55
C ILE A 368 -38.52 0.46 -13.94
N TRP A 369 -38.99 -0.33 -12.98
CA TRP A 369 -40.05 -1.30 -13.18
C TRP A 369 -40.96 -1.37 -11.95
N SER A 370 -42.12 -2.01 -12.12
CA SER A 370 -43.07 -2.25 -11.04
C SER A 370 -43.84 -3.56 -11.23
N ASN A 371 -44.45 -4.03 -10.15
CA ASN A 371 -45.43 -5.10 -10.14
C ASN A 371 -46.63 -4.69 -9.27
N PRO A 372 -47.86 -4.56 -9.83
CA PRO A 372 -48.23 -4.72 -11.24
C PRO A 372 -47.51 -3.75 -12.19
N ALA A 373 -47.39 -4.12 -13.46
CA ALA A 373 -46.70 -3.31 -14.46
C ALA A 373 -47.44 -1.98 -14.70
N MET A 374 -46.71 -0.87 -14.64
CA MET A 374 -47.18 0.49 -14.94
C MET A 374 -46.13 1.23 -15.78
N ASP A 375 -46.45 2.43 -16.23
CA ASP A 375 -45.49 3.29 -16.92
C ASP A 375 -44.33 3.71 -15.99
N GLU A 376 -43.19 4.07 -16.59
CA GLU A 376 -41.96 4.35 -15.86
C GLU A 376 -42.11 5.53 -14.89
N SER A 377 -42.90 6.54 -15.23
CA SER A 377 -43.14 7.71 -14.37
C SER A 377 -43.97 7.34 -13.14
N SER A 378 -45.00 6.52 -13.31
CA SER A 378 -45.79 5.97 -12.20
C SER A 378 -44.94 5.05 -11.31
N ALA A 379 -44.13 4.17 -11.90
CA ALA A 379 -43.23 3.29 -11.15
C ALA A 379 -42.18 4.09 -10.36
N LEU A 380 -41.61 5.13 -10.97
CA LEU A 380 -40.69 6.06 -10.32
C LEU A 380 -41.34 6.81 -9.16
N ALA A 381 -42.61 7.21 -9.29
CA ALA A 381 -43.36 7.85 -8.21
C ALA A 381 -43.48 6.92 -6.99
N TYR A 382 -43.80 5.64 -7.20
CA TYR A 382 -43.77 4.66 -6.11
C TYR A 382 -42.36 4.41 -5.56
N LEU A 383 -41.34 4.41 -6.42
CA LEU A 383 -39.96 4.23 -5.99
C LEU A 383 -39.49 5.38 -5.08
N VAL A 384 -39.70 6.64 -5.48
CA VAL A 384 -39.22 7.86 -4.82
C VAL A 384 -40.15 8.35 -3.70
N LEU A 385 -41.46 8.39 -3.94
CA LEU A 385 -42.45 8.94 -3.00
C LEU A 385 -43.14 7.85 -2.16
N GLY A 386 -43.11 6.60 -2.59
CA GLY A 386 -43.86 5.51 -1.94
C GLY A 386 -45.37 5.56 -2.18
N ARG A 387 -45.84 6.38 -3.14
CA ARG A 387 -47.25 6.52 -3.51
C ARG A 387 -47.40 6.93 -4.97
N SER A 388 -48.62 6.81 -5.48
CA SER A 388 -48.97 7.17 -6.86
C SER A 388 -48.69 8.65 -7.17
N LEU A 389 -48.30 8.93 -8.41
CA LEU A 389 -48.13 10.28 -8.93
C LEU A 389 -49.42 11.11 -8.84
N ASN A 390 -50.59 10.47 -8.90
CA ASN A 390 -51.89 11.14 -8.87
C ASN A 390 -52.21 11.83 -7.54
N THR A 391 -51.50 11.45 -6.47
CA THR A 391 -51.65 12.05 -5.13
C THR A 391 -50.43 12.87 -4.73
N ALA A 392 -49.50 13.11 -5.66
CA ALA A 392 -48.31 13.93 -5.43
C ALA A 392 -48.64 15.43 -5.49
N SER A 393 -48.00 16.22 -4.63
CA SER A 393 -48.07 17.69 -4.72
C SER A 393 -47.28 18.22 -5.92
N VAL A 394 -47.50 19.49 -6.30
CA VAL A 394 -46.78 20.15 -7.40
C VAL A 394 -45.25 20.09 -7.19
N ASP A 395 -44.79 20.31 -5.95
CA ASP A 395 -43.37 20.24 -5.59
C ASP A 395 -42.81 18.81 -5.71
N GLU A 396 -43.62 17.80 -5.43
CA GLU A 396 -43.24 16.39 -5.55
C GLU A 396 -43.18 15.95 -7.02
N THR A 397 -44.09 16.44 -7.87
CA THR A 397 -44.02 16.24 -9.33
C THR A 397 -42.75 16.85 -9.91
N GLN A 398 -42.32 18.02 -9.43
CA GLN A 398 -41.04 18.62 -9.85
C GLN A 398 -39.83 17.76 -9.47
N LYS A 399 -39.83 17.15 -8.27
CA LYS A 399 -38.77 16.21 -7.85
C LYS A 399 -38.72 14.96 -8.74
N ILE A 400 -39.86 14.41 -9.11
CA ILE A 400 -39.95 13.26 -10.02
C ILE A 400 -39.43 13.62 -11.42
N ASN A 401 -39.78 14.79 -11.93
CA ASN A 401 -39.28 15.27 -13.23
C ASN A 401 -37.76 15.49 -13.21
N ALA A 402 -37.22 16.02 -12.10
CA ALA A 402 -35.78 16.16 -11.91
C ALA A 402 -35.07 14.80 -11.84
N ALA A 403 -35.63 13.84 -11.09
CA ALA A 403 -35.11 12.47 -11.02
C ALA A 403 -35.15 11.76 -12.38
N SER A 404 -36.25 11.89 -13.12
CA SER A 404 -36.39 11.35 -14.49
C SER A 404 -35.38 11.97 -15.45
N SER A 405 -35.15 13.28 -15.33
CA SER A 405 -34.15 13.98 -16.14
C SER A 405 -32.74 13.53 -15.80
N ALA A 406 -32.42 13.32 -14.52
CA ALA A 406 -31.14 12.78 -14.08
C ALA A 406 -30.93 11.33 -14.55
N LEU A 407 -31.96 10.49 -14.51
CA LEU A 407 -31.90 9.12 -15.05
C LEU A 407 -31.62 9.13 -16.56
N ASN A 408 -32.29 10.01 -17.31
CA ASN A 408 -32.16 10.13 -18.77
C ASN A 408 -30.88 10.86 -19.22
N ALA A 409 -30.38 11.82 -18.43
CA ALA A 409 -29.10 12.50 -18.66
C ALA A 409 -27.89 11.64 -18.28
N GLY A 410 -28.13 10.41 -17.82
CA GLY A 410 -27.16 9.51 -17.25
C GLY A 410 -27.31 9.54 -15.72
N ALA A 411 -27.48 8.42 -15.03
CA ALA A 411 -26.49 7.35 -15.00
C ALA A 411 -25.01 7.81 -15.09
N GLY A 412 -24.70 9.11 -15.06
CA GLY A 412 -23.40 9.73 -15.29
C GLY A 412 -23.00 10.68 -14.16
N LEU A 413 -23.86 10.92 -13.16
CA LEU A 413 -23.47 11.51 -11.86
C LEU A 413 -23.28 10.43 -10.79
N LEU A 414 -24.15 9.41 -10.73
CA LEU A 414 -23.99 8.27 -9.82
C LEU A 414 -22.99 7.23 -10.34
N ALA A 415 -22.74 7.17 -11.65
CA ALA A 415 -21.75 6.26 -12.23
C ALA A 415 -20.42 6.88 -12.57
N SER A 416 -20.33 8.21 -12.68
CA SER A 416 -19.04 8.86 -12.49
C SER A 416 -18.58 8.66 -11.05
N GLN A 417 -19.47 8.64 -10.05
CA GLN A 417 -19.09 8.39 -8.65
C GLN A 417 -18.84 6.90 -8.34
N LEU A 418 -19.64 5.95 -8.86
CA LEU A 418 -19.42 4.50 -8.68
C LEU A 418 -18.39 3.91 -9.65
N GLY A 419 -18.17 4.52 -10.82
CA GLY A 419 -17.29 4.05 -11.87
C GLY A 419 -15.96 4.77 -11.97
N ALA A 420 -15.81 6.00 -11.47
CA ALA A 420 -14.52 6.69 -11.51
C ALA A 420 -13.56 6.26 -10.38
N LYS A 421 -14.04 5.76 -9.24
CA LYS A 421 -13.18 5.46 -8.10
C LYS A 421 -13.73 4.40 -7.14
N ILE A 422 -14.10 3.21 -7.62
CA ILE A 422 -13.80 2.04 -6.78
C ILE A 422 -12.28 2.05 -6.75
N GLY A 423 -11.68 2.55 -5.66
CA GLY A 423 -10.26 2.92 -5.53
C GLY A 423 -9.28 1.76 -5.70
N LEU A 424 -9.40 1.00 -6.78
CA LEU A 424 -8.52 -0.05 -7.26
C LEU A 424 -7.52 0.50 -8.27
N ASP A 425 -7.82 1.66 -8.89
CA ASP A 425 -6.82 2.46 -9.60
C ASP A 425 -5.80 3.07 -8.61
N ASP A 426 -6.24 3.39 -7.36
CA ASP A 426 -5.38 3.83 -6.25
C ASP A 426 -4.96 2.68 -5.28
N ALA A 427 -5.65 1.54 -5.27
CA ALA A 427 -5.15 0.33 -4.57
C ALA A 427 -4.03 -0.37 -5.37
N GLY A 428 -3.75 0.13 -6.59
CA GLY A 428 -2.54 -0.15 -7.34
C GLY A 428 -1.37 0.59 -6.73
N VAL A 429 -0.87 0.13 -5.57
CA VAL A 429 0.28 0.73 -4.88
C VAL A 429 -0.05 2.17 -4.45
N LEU A 430 -0.41 2.36 -3.17
CA LEU A 430 -0.12 3.64 -2.51
C LEU A 430 1.31 3.97 -2.92
N GLU A 431 1.50 4.98 -3.75
CA GLU A 431 2.79 5.35 -4.31
C GLU A 431 3.71 5.64 -3.14
N SER A 432 4.40 4.60 -2.68
CA SER A 432 5.47 4.75 -1.73
C SER A 432 6.52 5.53 -2.49
N ARG A 433 6.95 6.65 -1.90
CA ARG A 433 7.92 7.62 -2.43
C ARG A 433 9.28 7.01 -2.85
N THR A 434 9.42 5.69 -2.80
CA THR A 434 10.57 4.87 -3.15
C THR A 434 10.66 4.53 -4.64
N LEU A 435 9.66 4.87 -5.48
CA LEU A 435 9.68 4.59 -6.93
C LEU A 435 9.75 5.84 -7.85
N GLY A 436 10.29 6.94 -7.34
CA GLY A 436 10.96 7.94 -8.18
C GLY A 436 10.43 9.38 -8.10
N GLY A 437 11.30 10.29 -7.67
CA GLY A 437 11.24 11.72 -8.01
C GLY A 437 10.58 12.64 -6.97
N SER A 438 11.39 13.50 -6.37
CA SER A 438 11.06 14.42 -5.27
C SER A 438 10.44 15.74 -5.76
N VAL A 439 9.40 16.23 -5.07
CA VAL A 439 9.24 17.67 -4.77
C VAL A 439 8.71 17.82 -3.35
N PHE A 440 9.48 18.46 -2.47
CA PHE A 440 9.08 18.76 -1.10
C PHE A 440 8.61 20.23 -1.02
N GLY A 441 7.29 20.43 -0.94
CA GLY A 441 6.68 21.73 -0.68
C GLY A 441 5.93 21.70 0.65
N VAL A 442 6.30 22.58 1.59
CA VAL A 442 5.56 22.76 2.85
C VAL A 442 4.72 24.02 2.73
N GLY A 443 3.40 23.86 2.70
CA GLY A 443 2.43 24.96 2.86
C GLY A 443 1.77 24.88 4.22
N LYS A 444 1.55 26.04 4.87
CA LYS A 444 0.82 26.13 6.14
C LYS A 444 -0.36 27.07 5.98
N TYR A 445 -1.54 26.61 6.35
CA TYR A 445 -2.72 27.46 6.46
C TYR A 445 -2.55 28.42 7.65
N LEU A 446 -2.54 29.72 7.37
CA LEU A 446 -2.54 30.77 8.41
C LEU A 446 -3.97 31.22 8.76
N SER A 447 -4.95 30.87 7.92
CA SER A 447 -6.39 30.99 8.18
C SER A 447 -7.17 30.19 7.11
N PRO A 448 -8.51 29.98 7.25
CA PRO A 448 -9.33 29.27 6.26
C PRO A 448 -9.34 29.87 4.85
N LYS A 449 -8.76 31.06 4.65
CA LYS A 449 -8.75 31.77 3.35
C LYS A 449 -7.36 32.22 2.88
N LEU A 450 -6.27 31.83 3.56
CA LEU A 450 -4.92 32.23 3.16
C LEU A 450 -3.94 31.06 3.22
N TYR A 451 -3.46 30.67 2.04
CA TYR A 451 -2.44 29.66 1.80
C TYR A 451 -1.16 30.34 1.29
N VAL A 452 -0.03 30.06 1.94
CA VAL A 452 1.30 30.50 1.49
C VAL A 452 2.17 29.25 1.35
N SER A 453 2.69 29.03 0.15
CA SER A 453 3.69 28.01 -0.15
C SER A 453 4.98 28.68 -0.63
N TYR A 454 6.12 28.10 -0.24
CA TYR A 454 7.44 28.49 -0.72
C TYR A 454 8.14 27.23 -1.22
N GLY A 455 8.53 27.23 -2.49
CA GLY A 455 9.31 26.17 -3.12
C GLY A 455 10.70 26.69 -3.45
N VAL A 456 11.73 25.86 -3.22
CA VAL A 456 13.07 26.06 -3.77
C VAL A 456 13.37 24.83 -4.61
N SER A 457 13.71 25.07 -5.87
CA SER A 457 14.17 24.07 -6.84
C SER A 457 15.57 23.58 -6.53
#